data_AF-A0A9D4PJ97-F1
#
_entry.id   AF-A0A9D4PJ97-F1
#
_cell.length_a   1.000
_cell.length_b   1.000
_cell.length_c   1.000
_cell.angle_alpha   90.00
_cell.angle_beta   90.00
_cell.angle_gamma   90.00
#
_symmetry.space_group_name_H-M   'P 1'
#
loop_
_entity.id
_entity.type
_entity.pdbx_description
1 polymer ?
#
loop_
_entity_poly.entity_id
_entity_poly.type
_entity_poly.pdbx_seq_one_letter_code
_entity_poly.pdbx_strand_id
1 'polypeptide(L)'
;MAWRNAGIVARAADYVKLTRCDGRCAGAMETVSRHPALMEELAEVLSVSDAVAAHMVTTRLSHIQDMHAFMRVAGVVQHRVTCHPREDGRKQLQDLNEYCWKHLRRYLRLDDICYSSKTTGDTALK
;
A
#
# COMPACT_ATOMS: atom_id res chain seq x y z
N MET A 1 10.79 23.47 10.86
CA MET A 1 10.24 22.13 11.14
C MET A 1 9.74 21.49 9.85
N ALA A 2 10.57 20.75 9.08
CA ALA A 2 10.15 20.19 7.77
C ALA A 2 10.46 18.69 7.57
N TRP A 3 11.16 18.04 8.51
CA TRP A 3 11.73 16.71 8.29
C TRP A 3 10.71 15.56 8.27
N ARG A 4 9.53 15.75 8.91
CA ARG A 4 8.50 14.70 9.00
C ARG A 4 7.87 14.36 7.65
N ASN A 5 7.81 15.32 6.73
CA ASN A 5 7.18 15.12 5.42
C ASN A 5 8.19 14.63 4.37
N ALA A 6 9.47 15.02 4.46
CA ALA A 6 10.48 14.59 3.50
C ALA A 6 10.65 13.06 3.46
N GLY A 7 10.61 12.40 4.62
CA GLY A 7 10.77 10.94 4.69
C GLY A 7 9.63 10.14 4.04
N ILE A 8 8.39 10.66 4.05
CA ILE A 8 7.25 10.00 3.39
C ILE A 8 7.27 10.27 1.89
N VAL A 9 7.66 11.48 1.46
CA VAL A 9 7.78 11.82 0.04
C VAL A 9 8.90 11.02 -0.62
N ALA A 10 10.08 10.91 0.01
CA ALA A 10 11.18 10.08 -0.49
C ALA A 10 10.79 8.62 -0.68
N ARG A 11 10.03 8.05 0.26
CA ARG A 11 9.52 6.66 0.15
C ARG A 11 8.51 6.50 -0.99
N ALA A 12 7.64 7.48 -1.18
CA ALA A 12 6.71 7.49 -2.31
C ALA A 12 7.47 7.62 -3.64
N ALA A 13 8.49 8.47 -3.71
CA ALA A 13 9.35 8.60 -4.87
C ALA A 13 10.06 7.28 -5.19
N ASP A 14 10.61 6.57 -4.19
CA ASP A 14 11.25 5.26 -4.37
C ASP A 14 10.27 4.21 -4.93
N TYR A 15 9.00 4.27 -4.52
CA TYR A 15 7.96 3.41 -5.08
C TYR A 15 7.71 3.74 -6.56
N VAL A 16 7.62 5.02 -6.89
CA VAL A 16 7.37 5.48 -8.27
C VAL A 16 8.51 5.08 -9.20
N LYS A 17 9.75 5.27 -8.74
CA LYS A 17 11.01 4.91 -9.42
C LYS A 17 11.28 3.41 -9.49
N LEU A 18 10.45 2.57 -8.86
CA LEU A 18 10.67 1.12 -8.71
C LEU A 18 11.97 0.74 -7.99
N THR A 19 12.54 1.65 -7.22
CA THR A 19 13.76 1.36 -6.44
C THR A 19 13.43 0.53 -5.20
N ARG A 20 12.25 0.75 -4.60
CA ARG A 20 11.73 -0.07 -3.49
C ARG A 20 10.21 -0.20 -3.55
N CYS A 21 9.72 -1.43 -3.68
CA CYS A 21 8.29 -1.75 -3.87
C CYS A 21 7.67 -2.51 -2.69
N ASP A 22 8.01 -2.11 -1.46
CA ASP A 22 7.41 -2.67 -0.25
C ASP A 22 6.11 -1.95 0.16
N GLY A 23 5.36 -2.55 1.08
CA GLY A 23 4.11 -1.98 1.60
C GLY A 23 4.26 -0.60 2.25
N ARG A 24 5.43 -0.24 2.79
CA ARG A 24 5.66 1.08 3.42
C ARG A 24 5.84 2.17 2.37
N CYS A 25 6.61 1.90 1.33
CA CYS A 25 6.80 2.79 0.17
C CYS A 25 5.49 2.98 -0.59
N ALA A 26 4.75 1.90 -0.75
CA ALA A 26 3.48 1.91 -1.43
C ALA A 26 2.36 2.61 -0.63
N GLY A 27 2.36 2.45 0.71
CA GLY A 27 1.49 3.21 1.62
C GLY A 27 1.80 4.71 1.56
N ALA A 28 3.08 5.07 1.63
CA ALA A 28 3.52 6.45 1.45
C ALA A 28 3.04 7.06 0.13
N MET A 29 3.14 6.29 -0.97
CA MET A 29 2.60 6.69 -2.27
C MET A 29 1.09 6.95 -2.23
N GLU A 30 0.31 6.05 -1.61
CA GLU A 30 -1.14 6.25 -1.44
C GLU A 30 -1.45 7.53 -0.65
N THR A 31 -0.66 7.84 0.38
CA THR A 31 -0.80 9.04 1.22
C THR A 31 -0.47 10.34 0.47
N VAL A 32 0.67 10.39 -0.24
CA VAL A 32 1.21 11.65 -0.79
C VAL A 32 1.05 11.78 -2.31
N SER A 33 0.33 10.87 -2.97
CA SER A 33 0.10 10.88 -4.43
C SER A 33 -0.43 12.20 -5.00
N ARG A 34 -1.11 13.02 -4.20
CA ARG A 34 -1.65 14.33 -4.60
C ARG A 34 -0.86 15.52 -4.05
N HIS A 35 0.22 15.26 -3.32
CA HIS A 35 1.00 16.30 -2.66
C HIS A 35 2.02 16.91 -3.64
N PRO A 36 2.10 18.24 -3.79
CA PRO A 36 2.98 18.89 -4.75
C PRO A 36 4.46 18.54 -4.55
N ALA A 37 4.90 18.43 -3.29
CA ALA A 37 6.29 18.04 -2.96
C ALA A 37 6.73 16.71 -3.59
N LEU A 38 5.83 15.76 -3.85
CA LEU A 38 6.18 14.52 -4.55
C LEU A 38 6.48 14.77 -6.03
N MET A 39 5.73 15.67 -6.66
CA MET A 39 5.92 16.04 -8.06
C MET A 39 7.23 16.80 -8.22
N GLU A 40 7.49 17.76 -7.33
CA GLU A 40 8.74 18.53 -7.27
C GLU A 40 9.94 17.60 -7.08
N GLU A 41 9.88 16.69 -6.10
CA GLU A 41 10.97 15.73 -5.86
C GLU A 41 11.22 14.82 -7.08
N LEU A 42 10.16 14.33 -7.74
CA LEU A 42 10.31 13.49 -8.92
C LEU A 42 10.84 14.26 -10.12
N ALA A 43 10.36 15.47 -10.36
CA ALA A 43 10.81 16.33 -11.45
C ALA A 43 12.28 16.70 -11.28
N GLU A 44 12.72 17.05 -10.08
CA GLU A 44 14.11 17.36 -9.76
C GLU A 44 15.02 16.13 -9.89
N VAL A 45 14.69 15.03 -9.18
CA VAL A 45 15.54 13.84 -9.10
C VAL A 45 15.68 13.14 -10.45
N LEU A 46 14.61 13.14 -11.26
CA LEU A 46 14.61 12.47 -12.56
C LEU A 46 14.90 13.43 -13.72
N SER A 47 15.00 14.75 -13.47
CA SER A 47 15.14 15.78 -14.50
C SER A 47 14.08 15.66 -15.60
N VAL A 48 12.83 15.42 -15.19
CA VAL A 48 11.67 15.27 -16.08
C VAL A 48 10.70 16.44 -15.93
N SER A 49 9.83 16.65 -16.91
CA SER A 49 8.76 17.64 -16.78
C SER A 49 7.69 17.19 -15.78
N ASP A 50 6.99 18.16 -15.19
CA ASP A 50 5.87 17.92 -14.25
C ASP A 50 4.80 17.00 -14.85
N ALA A 51 4.53 17.12 -16.15
CA ALA A 51 3.58 16.26 -16.87
C ALA A 51 4.02 14.79 -16.87
N VAL A 52 5.32 14.53 -17.04
CA VAL A 52 5.89 13.18 -16.98
C VAL A 52 5.84 12.66 -15.54
N ALA A 53 6.25 13.46 -14.55
CA ALA A 53 6.16 13.10 -13.14
C ALA A 53 4.71 12.74 -12.74
N ALA A 54 3.73 13.55 -13.17
CA ALA A 54 2.32 13.30 -12.94
C ALA A 54 1.83 11.99 -13.58
N HIS A 55 2.28 11.71 -14.79
CA HIS A 55 1.94 10.47 -15.48
C HIS A 55 2.52 9.24 -14.75
N MET A 56 3.76 9.33 -14.24
CA MET A 56 4.39 8.28 -13.46
C MET A 56 3.63 8.02 -12.15
N VAL A 57 3.29 9.09 -11.42
CA VAL A 57 2.51 9.02 -10.17
C VAL A 57 1.16 8.37 -10.42
N THR A 58 0.44 8.82 -11.45
CA THR A 58 -0.89 8.30 -11.82
C THR A 58 -0.82 6.82 -12.18
N THR A 59 0.13 6.43 -13.03
CA THR A 59 0.34 5.04 -13.43
C THR A 59 0.60 4.13 -12.22
N ARG A 60 1.42 4.58 -11.27
CA ARG A 60 1.75 3.83 -10.07
C ARG A 60 0.59 3.73 -9.09
N LEU A 61 -0.17 4.81 -8.96
CA LEU A 61 -1.38 4.83 -8.15
C LEU A 61 -2.46 3.91 -8.74
N SER A 62 -2.66 3.93 -10.06
CA SER A 62 -3.60 3.02 -10.72
C SER A 62 -3.19 1.56 -10.56
N HIS A 63 -1.88 1.24 -10.62
CA HIS A 63 -1.41 -0.11 -10.34
C HIS A 63 -1.78 -0.58 -8.94
N ILE A 64 -1.60 0.24 -7.90
CA ILE A 64 -1.91 -0.17 -6.52
C ILE A 64 -3.40 -0.16 -6.19
N GLN A 65 -4.23 0.48 -7.00
CA GLN A 65 -5.69 0.40 -6.91
C GLN A 65 -6.23 -0.95 -7.39
N ASP A 66 -5.45 -1.71 -8.16
CA ASP A 66 -5.78 -3.10 -8.45
C ASP A 66 -5.67 -3.96 -7.18
N MET A 67 -6.65 -4.84 -6.96
CA MET A 67 -6.72 -5.62 -5.72
C MET A 67 -5.59 -6.65 -5.62
N HIS A 68 -5.22 -7.30 -6.73
CA HIS A 68 -4.15 -8.29 -6.73
C HIS A 68 -2.79 -7.62 -6.51
N ALA A 69 -2.56 -6.48 -7.16
CA ALA A 69 -1.37 -5.66 -6.91
C ALA A 69 -1.30 -5.19 -5.46
N PHE A 70 -2.40 -4.68 -4.89
CA PHE A 70 -2.49 -4.30 -3.49
C PHE A 70 -2.14 -5.46 -2.55
N MET A 71 -2.76 -6.62 -2.72
CA MET A 71 -2.50 -7.80 -1.91
C MET A 71 -1.04 -8.24 -1.98
N ARG A 72 -0.44 -8.27 -3.19
CA ARG A 72 0.97 -8.61 -3.37
C ARG A 72 1.90 -7.67 -2.61
N VAL A 73 1.67 -6.37 -2.73
CA VAL A 73 2.48 -5.33 -2.07
C VAL A 73 2.30 -5.37 -0.55
N ALA A 74 1.09 -5.66 -0.08
CA ALA A 74 0.78 -5.88 1.33
C ALA A 74 1.34 -7.20 1.89
N GLY A 75 1.84 -8.11 1.05
CA GLY A 75 2.19 -9.47 1.45
C GLY A 75 0.97 -10.31 1.89
N VAL A 76 -0.23 -9.89 1.52
CA VAL A 76 -1.48 -10.62 1.79
C VAL A 76 -1.68 -11.68 0.71
N VAL A 77 -1.87 -12.91 1.14
CA VAL A 77 -2.15 -14.03 0.26
C VAL A 77 -3.63 -14.36 0.40
N GLN A 78 -4.44 -14.13 -0.64
CA GLN A 78 -5.90 -14.26 -0.56
C GLN A 78 -6.37 -15.59 0.03
N HIS A 79 -5.77 -16.71 -0.39
CA HIS A 79 -6.11 -18.05 0.10
C HIS A 79 -5.70 -18.31 1.56
N ARG A 80 -4.95 -17.39 2.18
CA ARG A 80 -4.56 -17.43 3.60
C ARG A 80 -5.34 -16.40 4.44
N VAL A 81 -6.28 -15.67 3.84
CA VAL A 81 -7.15 -14.76 4.58
C VAL A 81 -8.16 -15.60 5.36
N THR A 82 -8.02 -15.59 6.68
CA THR A 82 -8.94 -16.23 7.61
C THR A 82 -9.58 -15.16 8.47
N CYS A 83 -10.92 -15.11 8.54
CA CYS A 83 -11.58 -14.30 9.56
C CYS A 83 -11.70 -15.06 10.88
N HIS A 84 -11.83 -14.30 11.96
CA HIS A 84 -12.19 -14.86 13.25
C HIS A 84 -13.56 -15.55 13.18
N PRO A 85 -13.76 -16.68 13.87
CA PRO A 85 -15.05 -17.37 13.92
C PRO A 85 -16.16 -16.43 14.40
N ARG A 86 -17.33 -16.52 13.78
CA ARG A 86 -18.55 -15.78 14.17
C ARG A 86 -19.77 -16.70 14.05
N GLU A 87 -20.76 -16.47 14.90
CA GLU A 87 -21.98 -17.28 15.00
C GLU A 87 -23.22 -16.61 14.38
N ASP A 88 -23.07 -15.44 13.77
CA ASP A 88 -24.20 -14.65 13.25
C ASP A 88 -24.65 -15.05 11.83
N GLY A 89 -24.06 -16.10 11.25
CA GLY A 89 -24.39 -16.63 9.92
C GLY A 89 -24.10 -15.67 8.77
N ARG A 90 -23.41 -14.55 9.01
CA ARG A 90 -23.11 -13.56 7.97
C ARG A 90 -21.85 -13.96 7.22
N LYS A 91 -21.85 -13.71 5.90
CA LYS A 91 -20.66 -13.88 5.06
C LYS A 91 -19.50 -13.04 5.59
N GLN A 92 -18.33 -13.63 5.63
CA GLN A 92 -17.09 -12.98 6.02
C GLN A 92 -16.19 -12.74 4.81
N LEU A 93 -15.06 -12.08 5.03
CA LEU A 93 -14.13 -11.67 3.98
C LEU A 93 -13.61 -12.87 3.16
N GLN A 94 -13.42 -14.03 3.77
CA GLN A 94 -12.99 -15.26 3.10
C GLN A 94 -14.07 -15.85 2.17
N ASP A 95 -15.34 -15.52 2.39
CA ASP A 95 -16.48 -16.03 1.60
C ASP A 95 -16.80 -15.13 0.39
N LEU A 96 -16.06 -14.03 0.22
CA LEU A 96 -16.30 -13.05 -0.83
C LEU A 96 -15.59 -13.43 -2.14
N ASN A 97 -16.28 -13.20 -3.25
CA ASN A 97 -15.70 -13.34 -4.58
C ASN A 97 -14.81 -12.15 -4.96
N GLU A 98 -14.07 -12.27 -6.06
CA GLU A 98 -13.13 -11.24 -6.55
C GLU A 98 -13.79 -9.87 -6.77
N TYR A 99 -15.03 -9.84 -7.26
CA TYR A 99 -15.76 -8.59 -7.46
C TYR A 99 -15.99 -7.83 -6.15
N CYS A 100 -16.41 -8.54 -5.10
CA CYS A 100 -16.57 -7.97 -3.76
C CYS A 100 -15.24 -7.47 -3.19
N TRP A 101 -14.16 -8.22 -3.37
CA TRP A 101 -12.81 -7.80 -2.97
C TRP A 101 -12.36 -6.50 -3.66
N LYS A 102 -12.64 -6.36 -4.97
CA LYS A 102 -12.36 -5.14 -5.71
C LYS A 102 -13.16 -3.93 -5.21
N HIS A 103 -14.38 -4.16 -4.73
CA HIS A 103 -15.16 -3.11 -4.04
C HIS A 103 -14.57 -2.76 -2.68
N LEU A 104 -14.16 -3.75 -1.88
CA LEU A 104 -13.53 -3.54 -0.58
C LEU A 104 -12.23 -2.75 -0.67
N ARG A 105 -11.45 -2.94 -1.75
CA ARG A 105 -10.23 -2.16 -2.01
C ARG A 105 -10.44 -0.64 -1.91
N ARG A 106 -11.63 -0.14 -2.26
CA ARG A 106 -11.96 1.29 -2.18
C ARG A 106 -11.94 1.84 -0.76
N TYR A 107 -12.08 0.96 0.23
CA TYR A 107 -12.14 1.29 1.66
C TYR A 107 -10.90 0.86 2.43
N LEU A 108 -10.04 0.03 1.83
CA LEU A 108 -8.81 -0.45 2.45
C LEU A 108 -7.61 0.34 1.94
N ARG A 109 -6.80 0.85 2.87
CA ARG A 109 -5.49 1.44 2.62
C ARG A 109 -4.40 0.47 3.05
N LEU A 110 -3.19 0.66 2.51
CA LEU A 110 -2.04 -0.14 2.95
C LEU A 110 -1.68 0.10 4.43
N ASP A 111 -1.93 1.30 4.92
CA ASP A 111 -1.69 1.66 6.33
C ASP A 111 -2.69 0.98 7.28
N ASP A 112 -3.81 0.46 6.78
CA ASP A 112 -4.78 -0.29 7.59
C ASP A 112 -4.29 -1.73 7.88
N ILE A 113 -3.20 -2.16 7.24
CA ILE A 113 -2.68 -3.53 7.36
C ILE A 113 -1.67 -3.58 8.51
N CYS A 114 -2.07 -4.23 9.60
CA CYS A 114 -1.19 -4.53 10.71
C CYS A 114 -0.21 -5.65 10.32
N TYR A 115 1.06 -5.31 10.18
CA TYR A 115 2.12 -6.32 10.12
C TYR A 115 2.35 -6.82 11.55
N SER A 116 2.18 -8.12 11.76
CA SER A 116 2.71 -8.76 12.98
C SER A 116 4.21 -8.49 12.99
N SER A 117 4.64 -7.57 13.87
CA SER A 117 5.99 -7.61 14.39
C SER A 117 6.11 -9.01 14.99
N LYS A 118 6.96 -9.86 14.41
CA LYS A 118 7.29 -11.14 15.05
C LYS A 118 7.55 -10.82 16.51
N THR A 119 6.69 -11.33 17.39
CA THR A 119 6.89 -11.27 18.82
C THR A 119 8.20 -11.98 19.05
N THR A 120 9.25 -11.22 19.39
CA THR A 120 10.45 -11.79 19.97
C THR A 120 10.03 -12.38 21.31
N GLY A 121 9.61 -13.64 21.32
CA GLY A 121 9.16 -14.32 22.54
C GLY A 121 7.97 -15.23 22.32
N ASP A 122 8.08 -16.20 21.40
CA ASP A 122 7.28 -17.41 21.50
C ASP A 122 8.24 -18.60 21.61
N THR A 123 8.80 -18.73 22.82
CA THR A 123 9.43 -19.95 23.30
C THR A 123 8.79 -20.28 24.64
N ALA A 124 8.30 -21.52 24.75
CA ALA A 124 7.60 -22.15 25.87
C ALA A 124 6.10 -21.79 25.93
N LEU A 125 5.18 -22.75 25.77
CA LEU A 125 5.13 -23.99 26.53
C LEU A 125 4.77 -25.22 25.70
N LYS A 126 5.49 -26.31 25.99
CA LYS A 126 5.03 -27.70 25.83
C LYS A 126 4.04 -28.02 26.94
#